data_AF-A8U9H5-F1
#
_entry.id   AF-A8U9H5-F1
#
_cell.length_a   1.000
_cell.length_b   1.000
_cell.length_c   1.000
_cell.angle_alpha   90.00
_cell.angle_beta   90.00
_cell.angle_gamma   90.00
#
_symmetry.space_group_name_H-M   'P 1'
#
loop_
_entity.id
_entity.type
_entity.pdbx_description
1 polymer ?
#
loop_
_entity_poly.entity_id
_entity_poly.type
_entity_poly.pdbx_seq_one_letter_code
_entity_poly.pdbx_strand_id
1 'polypeptide(L)'
;MVEAFKEGHFHLWFLFRMIEIYVMIPFLRKIAEDKKIILYVIVFCFYIGFILPSYHEFPVSSTVTFAERGINLDITFGYVGYFFAGYYLAHYDLKKWLKTGIYLLGLAGLMITIIITSSESLKQGKHYDIPYEYLTPNVFFMSIAAFLLAKERLNPKNVKTQFKRVLSELSTYSFGIYLIHVLIIFLIWKTGVTTLFTTPILSIPLLTLLIFCISYVCVKAMAQLPFIKRFIL
;
A
#
# COMPACT_ATOMS: atom_id res chain seq x y z
N MET A 1 -1.15 27.63 1.37
CA MET A 1 -2.09 27.15 0.32
C MET A 1 -1.34 26.57 -0.89
N VAL A 2 -0.31 27.25 -1.41
CA VAL A 2 0.56 26.72 -2.48
C VAL A 2 1.41 25.53 -2.02
N GLU A 3 1.94 25.54 -0.79
CA GLU A 3 2.68 24.39 -0.23
C GLU A 3 1.80 23.16 -0.03
N ALA A 4 0.61 23.33 0.56
CA ALA A 4 -0.38 22.24 0.69
C ALA A 4 -0.83 21.64 -0.66
N PHE A 5 -0.81 22.42 -1.74
CA PHE A 5 -1.09 21.93 -3.09
C PHE A 5 0.13 21.24 -3.74
N LYS A 6 1.35 21.66 -3.39
CA LYS A 6 2.62 21.09 -3.88
C LYS A 6 2.98 19.78 -3.18
N GLU A 7 2.74 19.69 -1.87
CA GLU A 7 3.05 18.51 -1.05
C GLU A 7 1.90 17.48 -1.08
N GLY A 8 0.67 17.95 -1.34
CA GLY A 8 -0.53 17.16 -1.12
C GLY A 8 -0.75 16.90 0.37
N HIS A 9 -1.93 16.40 0.73
CA HIS A 9 -2.10 15.86 2.09
C HIS A 9 -1.23 14.61 2.25
N PHE A 10 -0.77 14.34 3.49
CA PHE A 10 0.15 13.27 3.90
C PHE A 10 -0.13 11.84 3.37
N HIS A 11 -1.25 11.59 2.69
CA HIS A 11 -1.61 10.30 2.10
C HIS A 11 -1.36 10.25 0.58
N LEU A 12 -1.16 11.39 -0.10
CA LEU A 12 -0.96 11.52 -1.55
C LEU A 12 0.47 11.17 -2.01
N TRP A 13 1.40 10.97 -1.06
CA TRP A 13 2.78 10.54 -1.33
C TRP A 13 2.85 9.32 -2.27
N PHE A 14 1.87 8.41 -2.16
CA PHE A 14 1.78 7.22 -2.99
C PHE A 14 1.64 7.56 -4.48
N LEU A 15 0.95 8.63 -4.85
CA LEU A 15 0.85 9.08 -6.25
C LEU A 15 2.21 9.52 -6.79
N PHE A 16 2.98 10.27 -6.00
CA PHE A 16 4.31 10.71 -6.40
C PHE A 16 5.27 9.53 -6.60
N ARG A 17 5.20 8.52 -5.70
CA ARG A 17 5.98 7.28 -5.83
C ARG A 17 5.54 6.43 -7.03
N MET A 18 4.25 6.41 -7.36
CA MET A 18 3.80 5.80 -8.61
C MET A 18 4.41 6.53 -9.82
N ILE A 19 4.27 7.85 -9.90
CA ILE A 19 4.81 8.64 -11.03
C ILE A 19 6.30 8.35 -11.26
N GLU A 20 7.09 8.30 -10.18
CA GLU A 20 8.50 7.93 -10.23
C GLU A 20 8.73 6.57 -10.89
N ILE A 21 8.05 5.51 -10.43
CA ILE A 21 8.15 4.18 -11.03
C ILE A 21 7.68 4.19 -12.49
N TYR A 22 6.60 4.91 -12.81
CA TYR A 22 6.07 5.02 -14.18
C TYR A 22 7.06 5.66 -15.14
N VAL A 23 7.78 6.70 -14.71
CA VAL A 23 8.87 7.32 -15.49
C VAL A 23 10.00 6.32 -15.73
N MET A 24 10.27 5.42 -14.79
CA MET A 24 11.30 4.39 -14.92
C MET A 24 10.88 3.18 -15.78
N ILE A 25 9.59 3.01 -16.10
CA ILE A 25 9.06 1.84 -16.84
C ILE A 25 9.86 1.47 -18.11
N PRO A 26 10.29 2.40 -18.98
CA PRO A 26 11.05 2.04 -20.17
C PRO A 26 12.31 1.22 -19.86
N PHE A 27 12.98 1.53 -18.75
CA PHE A 27 14.15 0.80 -18.26
C PHE A 27 13.75 -0.49 -17.53
N LEU A 28 12.76 -0.41 -16.64
CA LEU A 28 12.28 -1.56 -15.86
C LEU A 28 11.74 -2.67 -16.78
N ARG A 29 11.11 -2.31 -17.89
CA ARG A 29 10.59 -3.26 -18.88
C ARG A 29 11.71 -4.07 -19.54
N LYS A 30 12.88 -3.47 -19.77
CA LYS A 30 14.05 -4.19 -20.31
C LYS A 30 14.62 -5.19 -19.32
N ILE A 31 14.68 -4.82 -18.05
CA ILE A 31 15.08 -5.73 -16.97
C ILE A 31 14.09 -6.91 -16.86
N ALA A 32 12.80 -6.66 -17.10
CA ALA A 32 11.75 -7.67 -17.03
C ALA A 32 11.75 -8.71 -18.16
N GLU A 33 12.65 -8.60 -19.15
CA GLU A 33 12.77 -9.57 -20.25
C GLU A 33 13.38 -10.90 -19.79
N ASP A 34 14.25 -10.89 -18.76
CA ASP A 34 14.88 -12.09 -18.21
C ASP A 34 14.43 -12.37 -16.77
N LYS A 35 13.80 -13.53 -16.59
CA LYS A 35 13.35 -14.05 -15.31
C LYS A 35 14.44 -14.07 -14.23
N LYS A 36 15.67 -14.46 -14.58
CA LYS A 36 16.79 -14.53 -13.62
C LYS A 36 17.21 -13.14 -13.17
N ILE A 37 17.24 -12.18 -14.11
CA ILE A 37 17.57 -10.78 -13.79
C ILE A 37 16.51 -10.19 -12.86
N ILE A 38 15.22 -10.44 -13.10
CA ILE A 38 14.16 -10.01 -12.18
C ILE A 38 14.41 -10.50 -10.75
N LEU A 39 14.74 -11.79 -10.57
CA LEU A 39 15.02 -12.35 -9.25
C LEU A 39 16.24 -11.70 -8.58
N TYR A 40 17.31 -11.45 -9.35
CA TYR A 40 18.48 -10.74 -8.85
C TYR A 40 18.12 -9.32 -8.40
N VAL A 41 17.36 -8.59 -9.21
CA VAL A 41 16.93 -7.23 -8.90
C VAL A 41 16.02 -7.19 -7.68
N ILE A 42 15.12 -8.16 -7.50
CA ILE A 42 14.29 -8.26 -6.29
C ILE A 42 15.17 -8.43 -5.05
N VAL A 43 16.17 -9.33 -5.09
CA VAL A 43 17.07 -9.55 -3.95
C VAL A 43 17.92 -8.32 -3.67
N PHE A 44 18.45 -7.68 -4.72
CA PHE A 44 19.22 -6.44 -4.61
C PHE A 44 18.39 -5.31 -4.00
N CYS A 45 17.19 -5.08 -4.53
CA CYS A 45 16.26 -4.07 -4.02
C CYS A 45 15.79 -4.40 -2.60
N PHE A 46 15.62 -5.68 -2.27
CA PHE A 46 15.29 -6.09 -0.91
C PHE A 46 16.39 -5.70 0.07
N TYR A 47 17.65 -5.95 -0.29
CA TYR A 47 18.78 -5.58 0.55
C TYR A 47 18.90 -4.06 0.71
N ILE A 48 18.91 -3.32 -0.39
CA ILE A 48 19.11 -1.85 -0.38
C ILE A 48 17.90 -1.10 0.19
N GLY A 49 16.69 -1.50 -0.18
CA GLY A 49 15.48 -0.74 0.15
C GLY A 49 14.80 -1.15 1.44
N PHE A 50 15.10 -2.34 2.00
CA PHE A 50 14.43 -2.84 3.20
C PHE A 50 15.39 -3.19 4.32
N ILE A 51 16.50 -3.87 4.01
CA ILE A 51 17.46 -4.31 5.03
C ILE A 51 18.37 -3.16 5.46
N LEU A 52 19.04 -2.50 4.51
CA LEU A 52 20.00 -1.43 4.80
C LEU A 52 19.39 -0.26 5.61
N PRO A 53 18.20 0.28 5.25
CA PRO A 53 17.59 1.39 5.99
C PRO A 53 17.18 0.96 7.40
N SER A 54 16.74 -0.29 7.55
CA SER A 54 16.39 -0.86 8.87
C SER A 54 17.59 -0.92 9.83
N TYR A 55 18.83 -0.95 9.32
CA TYR A 55 20.05 -0.98 10.14
C TYR A 55 20.68 0.39 10.37
N HIS A 56 20.67 1.29 9.37
CA HIS A 56 21.44 2.54 9.41
C HIS A 56 20.61 3.79 9.70
N GLU A 57 19.35 3.83 9.25
CA GLU A 57 18.50 5.02 9.31
C GLU A 57 17.16 4.69 9.97
N PHE A 58 17.23 4.32 11.24
CA PHE A 58 16.02 4.03 12.02
C PHE A 58 15.62 5.30 12.80
N PRO A 59 14.50 5.97 12.46
CA PRO A 59 13.32 5.48 11.72
C PRO A 59 13.39 5.58 10.18
N VAL A 60 12.97 4.50 9.50
CA VAL A 60 12.89 4.42 8.04
C VAL A 60 11.74 5.30 7.54
N SER A 61 12.05 6.45 6.96
CA SER A 61 11.00 7.29 6.35
C SER A 61 10.66 6.75 4.97
N SER A 62 9.60 5.94 4.86
CA SER A 62 9.25 5.31 3.58
C SER A 62 8.43 6.21 2.65
N THR A 63 7.80 7.25 3.19
CA THR A 63 6.83 8.08 2.46
C THR A 63 7.39 9.38 1.89
N VAL A 64 8.64 9.74 2.22
CA VAL A 64 9.30 10.93 1.65
C VAL A 64 9.18 10.88 0.14
N THR A 65 8.93 11.99 -0.54
CA THR A 65 8.79 12.01 -2.01
C THR A 65 9.95 12.72 -2.69
N PHE A 66 10.08 12.52 -4.01
CA PHE A 66 11.07 13.26 -4.80
C PHE A 66 10.84 14.77 -4.76
N ALA A 67 9.61 15.22 -4.55
CA ALA A 67 9.27 16.63 -4.44
C ALA A 67 9.79 17.25 -3.12
N GLU A 68 9.92 16.44 -2.06
CA GLU A 68 10.35 16.89 -0.73
C GLU A 68 11.87 16.87 -0.57
N ARG A 69 12.55 15.80 -1.02
CA ARG A 69 14.00 15.60 -0.79
C ARG A 69 14.78 15.15 -2.02
N GLY A 70 14.20 15.24 -3.22
CA GLY A 70 14.80 14.68 -4.43
C GLY A 70 14.79 13.15 -4.44
N ILE A 71 15.49 12.55 -5.40
CA ILE A 71 15.55 11.09 -5.55
C ILE A 71 16.37 10.50 -4.41
N ASN A 72 15.68 9.84 -3.48
CA ASN A 72 16.30 9.02 -2.45
C ASN A 72 16.39 7.57 -2.97
N LEU A 73 17.60 7.15 -3.30
CA LEU A 73 17.85 5.86 -3.94
C LEU A 73 17.34 4.67 -3.13
N ASP A 74 17.52 4.67 -1.81
CA ASP A 74 17.12 3.55 -0.96
C ASP A 74 15.60 3.37 -0.99
N ILE A 75 14.85 4.47 -0.89
CA ILE A 75 13.39 4.46 -0.99
C ILE A 75 12.94 4.06 -2.40
N THR A 76 13.57 4.62 -3.44
CA THR A 76 13.28 4.28 -4.84
C THR A 76 13.50 2.79 -5.10
N PHE A 77 14.62 2.23 -4.66
CA PHE A 77 14.92 0.80 -4.80
C PHE A 77 13.93 -0.06 -4.01
N GLY A 78 13.48 0.39 -2.83
CA GLY A 78 12.40 -0.27 -2.09
C GLY A 78 11.12 -0.44 -2.92
N TYR A 79 10.65 0.63 -3.55
CA TYR A 79 9.46 0.60 -4.41
C TYR A 79 9.68 -0.15 -5.73
N VAL A 80 10.87 -0.08 -6.32
CA VAL A 80 11.26 -0.92 -7.47
C VAL A 80 11.24 -2.40 -7.08
N GLY A 81 11.67 -2.73 -5.86
CA GLY A 81 11.57 -4.08 -5.29
C GLY A 81 10.13 -4.58 -5.21
N TYR A 82 9.21 -3.76 -4.71
CA TYR A 82 7.77 -4.07 -4.73
C TYR A 82 7.23 -4.25 -6.14
N PHE A 83 7.61 -3.38 -7.08
CA PHE A 83 7.19 -3.46 -8.47
C PHE A 83 7.59 -4.80 -9.11
N PHE A 84 8.87 -5.19 -9.02
CA PHE A 84 9.33 -6.46 -9.58
C PHE A 84 8.80 -7.67 -8.83
N ALA A 85 8.65 -7.61 -7.50
CA ALA A 85 8.04 -8.69 -6.72
C ALA A 85 6.60 -8.92 -7.18
N GLY A 86 5.78 -7.87 -7.29
CA GLY A 86 4.42 -7.95 -7.81
C GLY A 86 4.37 -8.48 -9.26
N TYR A 87 5.24 -7.97 -10.13
CA TYR A 87 5.37 -8.44 -11.51
C TYR A 87 5.71 -9.94 -11.57
N TYR A 88 6.70 -10.38 -10.81
CA TYR A 88 7.13 -11.77 -10.76
C TYR A 88 6.02 -12.70 -10.25
N LEU A 89 5.35 -12.31 -9.17
CA LEU A 89 4.21 -13.05 -8.63
C LEU A 89 3.05 -13.12 -9.61
N ALA A 90 2.78 -12.06 -10.39
CA ALA A 90 1.70 -12.04 -11.36
C ALA A 90 1.96 -12.99 -12.54
N HIS A 91 3.17 -12.98 -13.09
CA HIS A 91 3.49 -13.65 -14.35
C HIS A 91 4.01 -15.08 -14.19
N TYR A 92 4.64 -15.42 -13.06
CA TYR A 92 5.21 -16.74 -12.84
C TYR A 92 4.46 -17.52 -11.78
N ASP A 93 4.35 -18.83 -11.99
CA ASP A 93 3.84 -19.74 -10.99
C ASP A 93 4.95 -20.19 -10.04
N LEU A 94 4.63 -20.14 -8.75
CA LEU A 94 5.53 -20.56 -7.69
C LEU A 94 5.30 -22.03 -7.35
N LYS A 95 6.39 -22.71 -6.96
CA LYS A 95 6.32 -24.04 -6.34
C LYS A 95 5.57 -23.94 -5.01
N LYS A 96 4.83 -24.99 -4.63
CA LYS A 96 4.02 -25.03 -3.41
C LYS A 96 4.80 -24.64 -2.15
N TRP A 97 6.04 -25.13 -2.00
CA TRP A 97 6.90 -24.81 -0.85
C TRP A 97 7.26 -23.32 -0.76
N LEU A 98 7.49 -22.66 -1.90
CA LEU A 98 7.76 -21.21 -1.93
C LEU A 98 6.52 -20.42 -1.48
N LYS A 99 5.33 -20.82 -1.94
CA LYS A 99 4.06 -20.20 -1.52
C LYS A 99 3.86 -20.33 -0.02
N THR A 100 4.08 -21.54 0.53
CA THR A 100 4.02 -21.77 1.98
C THR A 100 5.03 -20.90 2.73
N GLY A 101 6.27 -20.79 2.24
CA GLY A 101 7.27 -19.90 2.82
C GLY A 101 6.84 -18.44 2.84
N ILE A 102 6.29 -17.92 1.73
CA ILE A 102 5.75 -16.56 1.64
C ILE A 102 4.63 -16.34 2.67
N TYR A 103 3.68 -17.28 2.79
CA TYR A 103 2.59 -17.16 3.76
C TYR A 103 3.09 -17.20 5.21
N LEU A 104 4.05 -18.07 5.53
CA LEU A 104 4.66 -18.12 6.86
C LEU A 104 5.43 -16.84 7.20
N LEU A 105 6.18 -16.30 6.25
CA LEU A 105 6.90 -15.03 6.42
C LEU A 105 5.93 -13.84 6.55
N GLY A 106 4.83 -13.83 5.78
CA GLY A 106 3.79 -12.82 5.93
C GLY A 106 3.10 -12.87 7.29
N LEU A 107 2.79 -14.07 7.79
CA LEU A 107 2.24 -14.24 9.14
C LEU A 107 3.24 -13.84 10.22
N ALA A 108 4.52 -14.22 10.07
CA ALA A 108 5.58 -13.78 10.96
C ALA A 108 5.71 -12.25 10.98
N GLY A 109 5.68 -11.60 9.81
CA GLY A 109 5.68 -10.15 9.68
C GLY A 109 4.50 -9.49 10.41
N LEU A 110 3.31 -10.07 10.30
CA LEU A 110 2.13 -9.59 11.03
C LEU A 110 2.31 -9.71 12.55
N MET A 111 2.82 -10.85 13.03
CA MET A 111 3.08 -11.05 14.45
C MET A 111 4.16 -10.11 14.98
N ILE A 112 5.25 -9.91 14.22
CA ILE A 112 6.32 -8.94 14.54
C ILE A 112 5.72 -7.53 14.68
N THR A 113 4.88 -7.13 13.73
CA THR A 113 4.22 -5.82 13.74
C THR A 113 3.40 -5.64 15.01
N ILE A 114 2.56 -6.62 15.37
CA ILE A 114 1.72 -6.56 16.58
C ILE A 114 2.56 -6.52 17.85
N ILE A 115 3.53 -7.44 17.98
CA ILE A 115 4.32 -7.61 19.21
C ILE A 115 5.20 -6.37 19.45
N ILE A 116 6.00 -5.96 18.45
CA ILE A 116 6.92 -4.83 18.58
C ILE A 116 6.14 -3.55 18.84
N THR A 117 5.09 -3.29 18.05
CA THR A 117 4.24 -2.10 18.25
C THR A 117 3.68 -2.06 19.66
N SER A 118 3.11 -3.17 20.13
CA SER A 118 2.46 -3.21 21.45
C SER A 118 3.49 -3.04 22.58
N SER A 119 4.62 -3.75 22.51
CA SER A 119 5.64 -3.66 23.56
C SER A 119 6.30 -2.29 23.61
N GLU A 120 6.64 -1.72 22.45
CA GLU A 120 7.30 -0.42 22.38
C GLU A 120 6.34 0.72 22.68
N SER A 121 5.07 0.63 22.24
CA SER A 121 4.07 1.64 22.59
C SER A 121 3.82 1.71 24.10
N LEU A 122 3.79 0.55 24.78
CA LEU A 122 3.64 0.49 26.24
C LEU A 122 4.86 1.07 26.96
N LYS A 123 6.09 0.78 26.48
CA LYS A 123 7.33 1.32 27.07
C LYS A 123 7.44 2.84 26.90
N GLN A 124 7.07 3.35 25.72
CA GLN A 124 7.26 4.76 25.37
C GLN A 124 6.08 5.65 25.79
N GLY A 125 4.96 5.06 26.21
CA GLY A 125 3.74 5.80 26.56
C GLY A 125 3.07 6.53 25.39
N LYS A 126 3.49 6.22 24.16
CA LYS A 126 2.98 6.78 22.91
C LYS A 126 2.97 5.72 21.83
N HIS A 127 2.18 5.90 20.78
CA HIS A 127 2.15 4.96 19.67
C HIS A 127 3.53 4.85 18.99
N TYR A 128 3.99 3.61 18.80
CA TYR A 128 5.21 3.29 18.08
C TYR A 128 4.86 2.76 16.69
N ASP A 129 5.14 3.55 15.67
CA ASP A 129 4.65 3.41 14.29
C ASP A 129 5.65 2.74 13.34
N ILE A 130 6.92 2.60 13.72
CA ILE A 130 7.96 2.11 12.82
C ILE A 130 7.67 0.72 12.21
N PRO A 131 7.11 -0.27 12.93
CA PRO A 131 6.74 -1.55 12.33
C PRO A 131 5.67 -1.43 11.21
N TYR A 132 4.98 -0.29 11.09
CA TYR A 132 4.02 -0.02 10.01
C TYR A 132 4.64 0.65 8.79
N GLU A 133 5.91 1.06 8.84
CA GLU A 133 6.59 1.72 7.71
C GLU A 133 6.65 0.79 6.49
N TYR A 134 6.35 1.33 5.30
CA TYR A 134 6.11 0.54 4.09
C TYR A 134 7.35 -0.19 3.58
N LEU A 135 8.54 0.32 3.89
CA LEU A 135 9.83 -0.24 3.48
C LEU A 135 10.50 -1.07 4.58
N THR A 136 9.72 -1.57 5.53
CA THR A 136 10.22 -2.54 6.50
C THR A 136 10.10 -3.98 5.98
N PRO A 137 11.02 -4.88 6.36
CA PRO A 137 10.99 -6.28 5.92
C PRO A 137 9.68 -7.00 6.29
N ASN A 138 9.10 -6.73 7.46
CA ASN A 138 7.83 -7.32 7.88
C ASN A 138 6.67 -6.90 6.96
N VAL A 139 6.57 -5.61 6.62
CA VAL A 139 5.54 -5.11 5.70
C VAL A 139 5.75 -5.65 4.28
N PHE A 140 7.00 -5.83 3.83
CA PHE A 140 7.29 -6.46 2.54
C PHE A 140 6.72 -7.87 2.43
N PHE A 141 7.02 -8.73 3.40
CA PHE A 141 6.51 -10.10 3.39
C PHE A 141 4.99 -10.18 3.57
N MET A 142 4.41 -9.31 4.42
CA MET A 142 2.95 -9.18 4.53
C MET A 142 2.32 -8.81 3.18
N SER A 143 2.90 -7.84 2.47
CA SER A 143 2.39 -7.36 1.19
C SER A 143 2.47 -8.42 0.09
N ILE A 144 3.60 -9.14 -0.01
CA ILE A 144 3.77 -10.26 -0.95
C ILE A 144 2.78 -11.40 -0.64
N ALA A 145 2.59 -11.73 0.64
CA ALA A 145 1.62 -12.75 1.05
C ALA A 145 0.18 -12.35 0.70
N ALA A 146 -0.20 -11.09 0.97
CA ALA A 146 -1.50 -10.55 0.61
C ALA A 146 -1.73 -10.56 -0.92
N PHE A 147 -0.71 -10.15 -1.69
CA PHE A 147 -0.77 -10.18 -3.15
C PHE A 147 -0.94 -11.61 -3.68
N LEU A 148 -0.16 -12.56 -3.17
CA LEU A 148 -0.26 -13.96 -3.58
C LEU A 148 -1.64 -14.54 -3.23
N LEU A 149 -2.16 -14.23 -2.04
CA LEU A 149 -3.51 -14.65 -1.63
C LEU A 149 -4.57 -14.09 -2.59
N ALA A 150 -4.48 -12.80 -2.92
CA ALA A 150 -5.39 -12.16 -3.87
C ALA A 150 -5.30 -12.82 -5.26
N LYS A 151 -4.08 -13.05 -5.78
CA LYS A 151 -3.86 -13.75 -7.06
C LYS A 151 -4.53 -15.13 -7.09
N GLU A 152 -4.39 -15.90 -6.02
CA GLU A 152 -4.90 -17.27 -5.96
C GLU A 152 -6.43 -17.33 -5.74
N ARG A 153 -6.96 -16.47 -4.87
CA ARG A 153 -8.37 -16.51 -4.45
C ARG A 153 -9.30 -15.68 -5.34
N LEU A 154 -8.79 -14.58 -5.90
CA LEU A 154 -9.56 -13.68 -6.77
C LEU A 154 -9.34 -13.98 -8.26
N ASN A 155 -8.75 -15.13 -8.60
CA ASN A 155 -8.59 -15.54 -9.98
C ASN A 155 -9.95 -15.56 -10.69
N PRO A 156 -10.13 -14.81 -11.80
CA PRO A 156 -11.40 -14.76 -12.51
C PRO A 156 -11.93 -16.13 -12.91
N LYS A 157 -11.12 -17.17 -13.06
CA LYS A 157 -11.63 -18.51 -13.37
C LYS A 157 -12.43 -19.15 -12.22
N ASN A 158 -12.14 -18.77 -10.98
CA ASN A 158 -12.65 -19.45 -9.78
C ASN A 158 -13.77 -18.68 -9.05
N VAL A 159 -14.09 -17.46 -9.50
CA VAL A 159 -14.98 -16.54 -8.81
C VAL A 159 -16.35 -16.47 -9.49
N LYS A 160 -17.43 -16.48 -8.69
CA LYS A 160 -18.81 -16.33 -9.15
C LYS A 160 -19.01 -15.02 -9.93
N THR A 161 -19.82 -15.06 -10.99
CA THR A 161 -20.08 -13.89 -11.87
C THR A 161 -20.60 -12.66 -11.11
N GLN A 162 -21.45 -12.85 -10.10
CA GLN A 162 -21.95 -11.75 -9.28
C GLN A 162 -20.83 -11.07 -8.47
N PHE A 163 -19.96 -11.85 -7.84
CA PHE A 163 -18.84 -11.32 -7.07
C PHE A 163 -17.83 -10.59 -7.96
N LYS A 164 -17.59 -11.09 -9.18
CA LYS A 164 -16.78 -10.38 -10.18
C LYS A 164 -17.33 -9.00 -10.52
N ARG A 165 -18.65 -8.88 -10.71
CA ARG A 165 -19.28 -7.59 -11.04
C ARG A 165 -19.07 -6.59 -9.92
N VAL A 166 -19.32 -7.00 -8.67
CA VAL A 166 -19.09 -6.16 -7.49
C VAL A 166 -17.62 -5.76 -7.39
N LEU A 167 -16.69 -6.70 -7.53
CA LEU A 167 -15.26 -6.41 -7.47
C LEU A 167 -14.83 -5.44 -8.57
N SER A 168 -15.29 -5.64 -9.81
CA SER A 168 -15.03 -4.76 -10.94
C SER A 168 -15.57 -3.34 -10.71
N GLU A 169 -16.78 -3.22 -10.15
CA GLU A 169 -17.38 -1.93 -9.81
C GLU A 169 -16.55 -1.23 -8.73
N LEU A 170 -16.23 -1.92 -7.63
CA LEU A 170 -15.41 -1.37 -6.56
C LEU A 170 -14.04 -0.93 -7.06
N SER A 171 -13.36 -1.78 -7.85
CA SER A 171 -12.05 -1.45 -8.44
C SER A 171 -12.09 -0.20 -9.31
N THR A 172 -13.19 0.04 -10.03
CA THR A 172 -13.36 1.23 -10.86
C THR A 172 -13.37 2.51 -10.01
N TYR A 173 -13.99 2.48 -8.84
CA TYR A 173 -14.12 3.65 -7.96
C TYR A 173 -12.99 3.79 -6.92
N SER A 174 -12.14 2.77 -6.74
CA SER A 174 -11.09 2.76 -5.73
C SER A 174 -10.14 3.96 -5.81
N PHE A 175 -9.77 4.41 -7.01
CA PHE A 175 -8.89 5.56 -7.18
C PHE A 175 -9.54 6.86 -6.69
N GLY A 176 -10.78 7.13 -7.11
CA GLY A 176 -11.55 8.27 -6.61
C GLY A 176 -11.76 8.22 -5.08
N ILE A 177 -12.01 7.04 -4.51
CA ILE A 177 -12.14 6.87 -3.05
C ILE A 177 -10.83 7.23 -2.35
N TYR A 178 -9.71 6.75 -2.89
CA TYR A 178 -8.39 7.09 -2.39
C TYR A 178 -8.15 8.62 -2.37
N LEU A 179 -8.63 9.37 -3.37
CA LEU A 179 -8.46 10.82 -3.40
C LEU A 179 -9.29 11.57 -2.33
N ILE A 180 -10.50 11.08 -2.01
CA ILE A 180 -11.42 11.85 -1.16
C ILE A 180 -11.57 11.33 0.28
N HIS A 181 -11.17 10.09 0.58
CA HIS A 181 -11.48 9.48 1.88
C HIS A 181 -10.91 10.26 3.07
N VAL A 182 -9.74 10.91 2.93
CA VAL A 182 -9.17 11.76 3.98
C VAL A 182 -9.99 13.03 4.21
N LEU A 183 -10.56 13.62 3.15
CA LEU A 183 -11.52 14.71 3.31
C LEU A 183 -12.74 14.26 4.11
N ILE A 184 -13.27 13.06 3.83
CA ILE A 184 -14.38 12.49 4.58
C ILE A 184 -14.01 12.24 6.04
N ILE A 185 -12.80 11.74 6.32
CA ILE A 185 -12.27 11.60 7.69
C ILE A 185 -12.31 12.94 8.43
N PHE A 186 -11.78 14.01 7.84
CA PHE A 186 -11.77 15.33 8.46
C PHE A 186 -13.18 15.87 8.72
N LEU A 187 -14.13 15.63 7.82
CA LEU A 187 -15.52 16.05 8.00
C LEU A 187 -16.19 15.29 9.15
N ILE A 188 -15.96 13.99 9.27
CA ILE A 188 -16.49 13.18 10.37
C ILE A 188 -15.86 13.60 11.70
N TRP A 189 -14.56 13.84 11.76
CA TRP A 189 -13.91 14.29 13.00
C TRP A 189 -14.45 15.63 13.50
N LYS A 190 -14.83 16.54 12.59
CA LYS A 190 -15.46 17.82 12.97
C LYS A 190 -16.81 17.67 13.67
N THR A 191 -17.50 16.55 13.52
CA THR A 191 -18.75 16.27 14.25
C THR A 191 -18.51 15.74 15.67
N GLY A 192 -17.25 15.56 16.08
CA GLY A 192 -16.86 14.99 17.36
C GLY A 192 -16.76 13.46 17.36
N VAL A 193 -17.11 12.80 16.24
CA VAL A 193 -16.95 11.36 16.09
C VAL A 193 -15.49 11.04 15.76
N THR A 194 -14.75 10.52 16.74
CA THR A 194 -13.34 10.09 16.59
C THR A 194 -13.22 8.59 16.83
N THR A 195 -12.03 8.02 16.65
CA THR A 195 -11.75 6.59 16.91
C THR A 195 -11.94 6.15 18.37
N LEU A 196 -12.18 7.10 19.28
CA LEU A 196 -12.33 6.89 20.72
C LEU A 196 -13.79 6.78 21.18
N PHE A 197 -14.76 6.78 20.26
CA PHE A 197 -16.19 6.71 20.65
C PHE A 197 -16.59 5.38 21.31
N THR A 198 -15.85 4.30 21.05
CA THR A 198 -16.01 2.95 21.64
C THR A 198 -14.63 2.28 21.75
N THR A 199 -14.57 0.94 21.86
CA THR A 199 -13.30 0.20 21.83
C THR A 199 -12.66 0.23 20.44
N PRO A 200 -11.33 0.38 20.30
CA PRO A 200 -10.63 0.42 19.01
C PRO A 200 -10.97 -0.74 18.07
N ILE A 201 -11.21 -1.93 18.62
CA ILE A 201 -11.58 -3.14 17.87
C ILE A 201 -12.91 -2.98 17.13
N LEU A 202 -13.85 -2.23 17.69
CA LEU A 202 -15.16 -1.95 17.08
C LEU A 202 -15.17 -0.62 16.34
N SER A 203 -14.58 0.43 16.93
CA SER A 203 -14.59 1.77 16.37
C SER A 203 -13.87 1.84 15.03
N ILE A 204 -12.72 1.17 14.89
CA ILE A 204 -11.92 1.22 13.66
C ILE A 204 -12.66 0.57 12.49
N PRO A 205 -13.16 -0.68 12.55
CA PRO A 205 -13.91 -1.27 11.44
C PRO A 205 -15.18 -0.49 11.09
N LEU A 206 -15.93 -0.02 12.10
CA LEU A 206 -17.16 0.74 11.88
C LEU A 206 -16.89 2.06 11.16
N LEU A 207 -15.91 2.83 11.63
CA LEU A 207 -15.52 4.09 10.98
C LEU A 207 -14.96 3.83 9.58
N THR A 208 -14.15 2.79 9.41
CA THR A 208 -13.60 2.43 8.09
C THR A 208 -14.73 2.13 7.10
N LEU A 209 -15.72 1.33 7.51
CA LEU A 209 -16.89 1.03 6.67
C LEU A 209 -17.72 2.28 6.37
N LEU A 210 -17.94 3.13 7.36
CA LEU A 210 -18.68 4.39 7.21
C LEU A 210 -17.98 5.33 6.21
N ILE A 211 -16.69 5.58 6.41
CA ILE A 211 -15.86 6.43 5.54
C ILE A 211 -15.85 5.86 4.12
N PHE A 212 -15.67 4.53 3.98
CA PHE A 212 -15.69 3.87 2.69
C PHE A 212 -17.03 4.03 1.98
N CYS A 213 -18.15 3.79 2.66
CA CYS A 213 -19.49 3.93 2.09
C CYS A 213 -19.78 5.36 1.65
N ILE A 214 -19.48 6.35 2.48
CA ILE A 214 -19.66 7.77 2.14
C ILE A 214 -18.79 8.13 0.94
N SER A 215 -17.50 7.75 0.97
CA SER A 215 -16.57 8.02 -0.12
C SER A 215 -17.03 7.37 -1.43
N TYR A 216 -17.47 6.12 -1.38
CA TYR A 216 -18.00 5.39 -2.54
C TYR A 216 -19.22 6.10 -3.14
N VAL A 217 -20.18 6.51 -2.32
CA VAL A 217 -21.38 7.23 -2.79
C VAL A 217 -20.99 8.58 -3.42
N CYS A 218 -20.11 9.35 -2.78
CA CYS A 218 -19.64 10.62 -3.32
C CYS A 218 -18.93 10.45 -4.67
N VAL A 219 -17.99 9.52 -4.77
CA VAL A 219 -17.25 9.25 -6.03
C VAL A 219 -18.20 8.77 -7.12
N LYS A 220 -19.14 7.88 -6.78
CA LYS A 220 -20.14 7.37 -7.73
C LYS A 220 -21.05 8.49 -8.25
N ALA A 221 -21.44 9.44 -7.39
CA ALA A 221 -22.19 10.62 -7.81
C ALA A 221 -21.33 11.55 -8.69
N MET A 222 -20.09 11.82 -8.30
CA MET A 222 -19.15 12.65 -9.08
C MET A 222 -18.84 12.05 -10.46
N ALA A 223 -18.77 10.72 -10.55
CA ALA A 223 -18.53 10.00 -11.80
C ALA A 223 -19.66 10.13 -12.83
N GLN A 224 -20.83 10.65 -12.44
CA GLN A 224 -21.90 11.00 -13.38
C GLN A 224 -21.55 12.23 -14.21
N LEU A 225 -20.62 13.07 -13.75
CA LEU A 225 -20.16 14.25 -14.47
C LEU A 225 -19.00 13.88 -15.43
N PRO A 226 -19.17 14.03 -16.75
CA PRO A 226 -18.22 13.50 -17.74
C PRO A 226 -16.81 14.10 -17.65
N PHE A 227 -16.72 15.37 -17.23
CA PHE A 227 -15.44 16.04 -17.02
C PHE A 227 -14.66 15.44 -15.84
N ILE A 228 -15.32 15.24 -14.70
CA ILE A 228 -14.69 14.74 -13.46
C ILE A 228 -14.35 13.27 -13.59
N LYS A 229 -15.21 12.49 -14.25
CA LYS A 229 -15.05 11.06 -14.48
C LYS A 229 -13.66 10.69 -15.02
N ARG A 230 -13.10 11.51 -15.93
CA ARG A 230 -11.77 11.27 -16.54
C ARG A 230 -10.61 11.36 -15.55
N PHE A 231 -10.79 12.06 -14.43
CA PHE A 231 -9.73 12.27 -13.44
C PHE A 231 -9.82 11.33 -12.25
N ILE A 232 -10.98 10.69 -12.00
CA ILE A 232 -11.21 9.90 -10.78
C ILE A 232 -11.43 8.40 -11.04
N LEU A 233 -11.63 7.99 -12.30
CA LEU A 233 -11.74 6.60 -12.75
C LEU A 233 -10.69 6.32 -13.83
#